data_AF-A0AAV5K6H6-F1
#
_entry.id   AF-A0AAV5K6H6-F1
#
_cell.length_a   1.000
_cell.length_b   1.000
_cell.length_c   1.000
_cell.angle_alpha   90.00
_cell.angle_beta   90.00
_cell.angle_gamma   90.00
#
_symmetry.space_group_name_H-M   'P 1'
#
loop_
_entity.id
_entity.type
_entity.pdbx_description
1 polymer ?
#
loop_
_entity_poly.entity_id
_entity_poly.type
_entity_poly.pdbx_seq_one_letter_code
_entity_poly.pdbx_strand_id
1 'polypeptide(L)'
;MLACSTVCHRCLQVKATSADTNLSEPEAEPKARKLKASPQLKRWSRARALRSGHRLERPGHRGEALELKPRGQQTKEVDYSEHGQEGNDDDYGVYVATAKSIYMVSDGTGWTAEHSVSAALGQFDHCLVDRGCPVNTHLFSGIDDAEKLMAIIKQAAKEGAMVVYTLADPSMAESAKQACKLWGIPSTDILGPITEAIASHLGVSPSGLPRGASGRSSALSEEYFRRIEAVEFTIKHDDGALPQSLHKANIILAGVSRTGKTPLSIYLSQKGYKVANVPIVMGVDLPKTLFEVDPEKVFGLTINPIVLQTIRKARAKSLGFSGEARSSYSEMDYVRQELEFARRIFSQNPVWPVIEVTGKAIEETAAVILRLYHDRKHKCTMPRISKRY
;
A
#
# COMPACT_ATOMS: atom_id res chain seq x y z
N MET A 1 20.45 -70.89 -27.65
CA MET A 1 21.61 -70.09 -28.07
C MET A 1 21.89 -69.12 -26.94
N LEU A 2 22.78 -69.51 -26.00
CA LEU A 2 24.16 -68.98 -25.83
C LEU A 2 24.16 -67.47 -25.50
N ALA A 3 24.79 -66.92 -24.46
CA ALA A 3 25.48 -67.32 -23.22
C ALA A 3 25.77 -65.97 -22.51
N CYS A 4 25.48 -65.77 -21.22
CA CYS A 4 26.41 -65.92 -20.08
C CYS A 4 27.83 -65.33 -20.27
N SER A 5 28.20 -64.31 -19.48
CA SER A 5 29.39 -64.28 -18.59
C SER A 5 29.78 -62.82 -18.21
N THR A 6 29.64 -62.35 -16.97
CA THR A 6 30.58 -62.41 -15.81
C THR A 6 31.97 -61.73 -15.95
N VAL A 7 32.20 -60.72 -15.06
CA VAL A 7 33.28 -60.64 -14.02
C VAL A 7 34.55 -59.74 -14.19
N CYS A 8 34.76 -58.96 -13.12
CA CYS A 8 35.98 -58.46 -12.39
C CYS A 8 37.03 -57.46 -12.93
N HIS A 9 37.20 -56.40 -12.11
CA HIS A 9 38.42 -55.90 -11.44
C HIS A 9 39.80 -55.89 -12.15
N ARG A 10 40.42 -54.70 -12.27
CA ARG A 10 41.59 -54.27 -11.44
C ARG A 10 42.10 -52.85 -11.76
N CYS A 11 42.76 -52.28 -10.76
CA CYS A 11 43.45 -51.00 -10.64
C CYS A 11 44.40 -50.61 -11.79
N LEU A 12 44.59 -49.30 -11.96
CA LEU A 12 45.91 -48.72 -12.22
C LEU A 12 45.98 -47.25 -11.76
N GLN A 13 46.94 -47.01 -10.86
CA GLN A 13 47.38 -45.71 -10.36
C GLN A 13 48.05 -44.89 -11.46
N VAL A 14 47.87 -43.56 -11.47
CA VAL A 14 48.90 -42.64 -11.97
C VAL A 14 49.06 -41.44 -11.02
N LYS A 15 50.28 -41.38 -10.51
CA LYS A 15 51.02 -40.40 -9.71
C LYS A 15 50.62 -38.91 -9.84
N ALA A 16 50.45 -38.27 -8.69
CA ALA A 16 50.59 -36.83 -8.50
C ALA A 16 52.05 -36.49 -8.14
N THR A 17 52.63 -35.49 -8.81
CA THR A 17 53.94 -34.90 -8.49
C THR A 17 53.76 -33.49 -7.94
N SER A 18 54.45 -33.25 -6.84
CA SER A 18 54.60 -32.05 -6.03
C SER A 18 55.51 -30.96 -6.64
N ALA A 19 55.22 -29.69 -6.31
CA ALA A 19 56.11 -28.51 -6.15
C ALA A 19 55.24 -27.24 -6.32
N ASP A 20 55.34 -26.12 -5.60
CA ASP A 20 56.17 -25.65 -4.49
C ASP A 20 55.39 -24.49 -3.84
N THR A 21 55.46 -24.40 -2.51
CA THR A 21 54.87 -23.29 -1.73
C THR A 21 55.86 -22.13 -1.62
N ASN A 22 55.56 -21.00 -2.27
CA ASN A 22 56.18 -19.71 -1.97
C ASN A 22 55.18 -18.82 -1.21
N LEU A 23 55.51 -18.51 0.04
CA LEU A 23 54.86 -17.51 0.90
C LEU A 23 55.22 -16.11 0.40
N SER A 24 54.21 -15.29 0.08
CA SER A 24 54.33 -13.85 -0.14
C SER A 24 53.37 -13.09 0.77
N GLU A 25 53.87 -12.00 1.34
CA GLU A 25 53.22 -11.11 2.32
C GLU A 25 51.93 -10.44 1.79
N PRO A 26 51.00 -9.99 2.65
CA PRO A 26 49.74 -9.43 2.19
C PRO A 26 49.91 -7.99 1.67
N GLU A 27 49.56 -7.77 0.40
CA GLU A 27 49.45 -6.44 -0.20
C GLU A 27 48.33 -5.61 0.48
N ALA A 28 48.63 -4.34 0.76
CA ALA A 28 47.71 -3.39 1.37
C ALA A 28 46.55 -3.00 0.43
N GLU A 29 45.31 -3.07 0.93
CA GLU A 29 44.10 -2.64 0.23
C GLU A 29 44.19 -1.17 -0.27
N PRO A 30 43.75 -0.86 -1.51
CA PRO A 30 43.72 0.51 -1.99
C PRO A 30 42.58 1.28 -1.31
N LYS A 31 42.93 2.34 -0.57
CA LYS A 31 41.99 3.29 0.04
C LYS A 31 41.01 3.84 -1.02
N ALA A 32 39.72 3.61 -0.79
CA ALA A 32 38.63 4.11 -1.62
C ALA A 32 38.72 5.64 -1.82
N ARG A 33 38.91 6.07 -3.07
CA ARG A 33 38.85 7.47 -3.50
C ARG A 33 37.42 7.99 -3.27
N LYS A 34 37.22 8.90 -2.32
CA LYS A 34 35.95 9.61 -2.12
C LYS A 34 35.62 10.42 -3.38
N LEU A 35 34.75 9.89 -4.24
CA LEU A 35 34.18 10.60 -5.39
C LEU A 35 33.37 11.81 -4.88
N LYS A 36 33.82 13.03 -5.21
CA LYS A 36 33.06 14.25 -4.95
C LYS A 36 31.78 14.22 -5.80
N ALA A 37 30.61 14.14 -5.15
CA ALA A 37 29.33 14.14 -5.83
C ALA A 37 29.13 15.41 -6.69
N SER A 38 28.68 15.21 -7.93
CA SER A 38 28.36 16.27 -8.91
C SER A 38 27.41 17.33 -8.32
N PRO A 39 27.55 18.63 -8.67
CA PRO A 39 26.64 19.70 -8.24
C PRO A 39 25.16 19.40 -8.50
N GLN A 40 24.84 18.63 -9.56
CA GLN A 40 23.48 18.18 -9.87
C GLN A 40 22.96 17.20 -8.81
N LEU A 41 23.76 16.21 -8.39
CA LEU A 41 23.39 15.26 -7.32
C LEU A 41 23.14 15.97 -5.98
N LYS A 42 23.82 17.09 -5.72
CA LYS A 42 23.59 17.94 -4.54
C LYS A 42 22.29 18.75 -4.62
N ARG A 43 21.84 19.16 -5.81
CA ARG A 43 20.52 19.80 -5.98
C ARG A 43 19.39 18.80 -5.78
N TRP A 44 19.55 17.60 -6.32
CA TRP A 44 18.63 16.49 -6.09
C TRP A 44 18.61 16.08 -4.62
N SER A 45 19.76 16.11 -3.91
CA SER A 45 19.80 15.85 -2.47
C SER A 45 19.10 16.91 -1.60
N ARG A 46 19.17 18.18 -1.97
CA ARG A 46 18.42 19.26 -1.30
C ARG A 46 16.92 19.12 -1.57
N ALA A 47 16.53 18.78 -2.79
CA ALA A 47 15.15 18.44 -3.11
C ALA A 47 14.68 17.18 -2.37
N ARG A 48 15.56 16.19 -2.14
CA ARG A 48 15.31 15.01 -1.29
C ARG A 48 15.05 15.40 0.17
N ALA A 49 15.87 16.25 0.78
CA ALA A 49 15.66 16.68 2.17
C ALA A 49 14.30 17.38 2.38
N LEU A 50 13.85 18.15 1.39
CA LEU A 50 12.53 18.78 1.37
C LEU A 50 11.37 17.76 1.15
N ARG A 51 11.66 16.61 0.53
CA ARG A 51 10.70 15.51 0.26
C ARG A 51 10.63 14.45 1.36
N SER A 52 11.72 14.13 2.05
CA SER A 52 11.80 13.03 3.02
C SER A 52 11.59 13.47 4.48
N GLY A 53 11.73 14.76 4.79
CA GLY A 53 11.58 15.23 6.18
C GLY A 53 12.70 14.78 7.13
N HIS A 54 13.80 14.22 6.61
CA HIS A 54 14.94 13.84 7.43
C HIS A 54 15.86 15.03 7.76
N ARG A 55 16.23 15.15 9.04
CA ARG A 55 17.20 16.12 9.58
C ARG A 55 18.59 15.85 8.98
N LEU A 56 19.19 16.86 8.35
CA LEU A 56 20.61 16.81 7.96
C LEU A 56 21.45 17.13 9.19
N GLU A 57 22.13 16.13 9.77
CA GLU A 57 23.15 16.40 10.78
C GLU A 57 24.37 17.06 10.12
N ARG A 58 24.80 18.19 10.69
CA ARG A 58 26.08 18.83 10.37
C ARG A 58 27.17 18.21 11.24
N PRO A 59 28.36 17.91 10.72
CA PRO A 59 29.44 17.38 11.54
C PRO A 59 30.09 18.50 12.38
N GLY A 60 30.13 18.29 13.70
CA GLY A 60 31.09 18.94 14.61
C GLY A 60 30.46 19.77 15.73
N HIS A 61 30.37 19.19 16.93
CA HIS A 61 31.17 19.60 18.10
C HIS A 61 31.00 18.55 19.21
N ARG A 62 32.13 18.03 19.70
CA ARG A 62 32.22 17.11 20.85
C ARG A 62 31.70 17.82 22.11
N GLY A 63 30.74 17.20 22.79
CA GLY A 63 30.31 17.55 24.15
C GLY A 63 30.50 16.34 25.06
N GLU A 64 31.07 16.58 26.22
CA GLU A 64 31.49 15.61 27.24
C GLU A 64 30.32 14.79 27.82
N ALA A 65 30.64 13.56 28.21
CA ALA A 65 29.74 12.63 28.88
C ALA A 65 29.53 13.02 30.35
N LEU A 66 28.28 13.06 30.79
CA LEU A 66 27.90 13.05 32.20
C LEU A 66 26.96 11.87 32.44
N GLU A 67 27.46 10.91 33.21
CA GLU A 67 26.74 9.75 33.73
C GLU A 67 25.70 10.16 34.78
N LEU A 68 24.52 9.55 34.75
CA LEU A 68 23.54 9.59 35.83
C LEU A 68 23.13 8.16 36.23
N LYS A 69 23.35 7.84 37.50
CA LYS A 69 23.02 6.57 38.19
C LYS A 69 21.51 6.38 38.45
N PRO A 70 21.03 5.15 38.65
CA PRO A 70 19.61 4.84 38.85
C PRO A 70 19.17 4.87 40.32
N ARG A 71 17.93 5.31 40.57
CA ARG A 71 17.16 5.21 41.82
C ARG A 71 15.69 5.32 41.40
N GLY A 72 14.70 4.54 41.81
CA GLY A 72 14.50 3.44 42.76
C GLY A 72 12.97 3.29 42.83
N GLN A 73 12.45 2.07 42.82
CA GLN A 73 11.00 1.79 42.87
C GLN A 73 10.36 2.31 44.17
N GLN A 74 9.22 2.99 44.05
CA GLN A 74 8.23 3.11 45.11
C GLN A 74 6.82 2.94 44.52
N THR A 75 6.15 1.91 45.00
CA THR A 75 4.71 1.65 44.91
C THR A 75 3.95 2.59 45.83
N LYS A 76 2.79 3.09 45.38
CA LYS A 76 1.75 3.63 46.26
C LYS A 76 0.37 3.19 45.76
N GLU A 77 -0.34 2.54 46.68
CA GLU A 77 -1.75 2.15 46.64
C GLU A 77 -2.66 3.39 46.57
N VAL A 78 -3.84 3.25 45.97
CA VAL A 78 -4.91 4.25 46.01
C VAL A 78 -6.19 3.57 46.49
N ASP A 79 -6.76 4.17 47.53
CA ASP A 79 -7.89 3.74 48.33
C ASP A 79 -9.22 4.23 47.73
N TYR A 80 -10.29 3.44 47.90
CA TYR A 80 -11.66 3.75 47.45
C TYR A 80 -12.44 4.42 48.58
N SER A 81 -13.13 5.52 48.28
CA SER A 81 -14.20 6.03 49.14
C SER A 81 -15.39 6.53 48.30
N GLU A 82 -16.56 6.01 48.64
CA GLU A 82 -17.88 6.43 48.17
C GLU A 82 -18.41 7.60 49.02
N HIS A 83 -19.03 8.59 48.38
CA HIS A 83 -20.19 9.32 48.92
C HIS A 83 -20.94 10.02 47.78
N GLY A 84 -22.27 10.03 47.85
CA GLY A 84 -23.17 10.36 46.75
C GLY A 84 -23.85 11.74 46.79
N GLN A 85 -24.65 11.93 45.75
CA GLN A 85 -25.78 12.85 45.51
C GLN A 85 -25.54 14.37 45.58
N GLU A 86 -25.77 15.06 44.45
CA GLU A 86 -26.94 15.93 44.25
C GLU A 86 -27.04 16.36 42.77
N GLY A 87 -28.27 16.55 42.30
CA GLY A 87 -28.63 16.67 40.88
C GLY A 87 -28.43 18.05 40.27
N ASN A 88 -28.48 18.08 38.94
CA ASN A 88 -28.95 19.24 38.19
C ASN A 88 -29.56 18.75 36.87
N ASP A 89 -30.85 18.99 36.74
CA ASP A 89 -31.64 18.84 35.52
C ASP A 89 -31.23 19.91 34.50
N ASP A 90 -30.84 19.48 33.31
CA ASP A 90 -30.91 20.26 32.06
C ASP A 90 -30.97 19.27 30.89
N ASP A 91 -32.14 18.65 30.72
CA ASP A 91 -32.48 17.75 29.61
C ASP A 91 -32.71 18.56 28.31
N TYR A 92 -31.63 18.87 27.60
CA TYR A 92 -31.67 18.99 26.15
C TYR A 92 -31.22 17.66 25.55
N GLY A 93 -32.16 16.72 25.44
CA GLY A 93 -31.96 15.41 24.82
C GLY A 93 -31.53 15.53 23.36
N VAL A 94 -30.23 15.63 23.12
CA VAL A 94 -29.64 15.22 21.85
C VAL A 94 -29.87 13.71 21.77
N TYR A 95 -30.77 13.27 20.89
CA TYR A 95 -30.91 11.85 20.56
C TYR A 95 -29.57 11.36 20.00
N VAL A 96 -28.69 10.85 20.86
CA VAL A 96 -27.49 10.13 20.44
C VAL A 96 -28.01 8.82 19.86
N ALA A 97 -28.19 8.78 18.54
CA ALA A 97 -28.57 7.57 17.83
C ALA A 97 -27.63 6.45 18.25
N THR A 98 -28.17 5.37 18.81
CA THR A 98 -27.39 4.20 19.19
C THR A 98 -26.73 3.64 17.93
N ALA A 99 -25.41 3.49 17.97
CA ALA A 99 -24.66 3.04 16.80
C ALA A 99 -25.11 1.64 16.40
N LYS A 100 -25.46 1.47 15.13
CA LYS A 100 -25.83 0.16 14.58
C LYS A 100 -24.58 -0.63 14.25
N SER A 101 -24.60 -1.92 14.54
CA SER A 101 -23.44 -2.80 14.31
C SER A 101 -23.60 -3.64 13.05
N ILE A 102 -22.50 -3.79 12.31
CA ILE A 102 -22.35 -4.69 11.17
C ILE A 102 -21.24 -5.68 11.49
N TYR A 103 -21.60 -6.96 11.58
CA TYR A 103 -20.66 -8.06 11.77
C TYR A 103 -20.25 -8.59 10.41
N MET A 104 -18.95 -8.70 10.17
CA MET A 104 -18.36 -9.18 8.93
C MET A 104 -17.62 -10.48 9.21
N VAL A 105 -18.12 -11.61 8.71
CA VAL A 105 -17.64 -12.94 9.05
C VAL A 105 -17.05 -13.64 7.83
N SER A 106 -15.83 -14.20 7.96
CA SER A 106 -15.15 -14.87 6.86
C SER A 106 -14.36 -16.08 7.34
N ASP A 107 -14.44 -17.17 6.59
CA ASP A 107 -13.56 -18.34 6.72
C ASP A 107 -12.13 -18.09 6.21
N GLY A 108 -11.90 -16.91 5.62
CA GLY A 108 -10.60 -16.41 5.19
C GLY A 108 -10.17 -15.18 6.00
N THR A 109 -9.86 -14.09 5.28
CA THR A 109 -9.29 -12.88 5.89
C THR A 109 -10.31 -11.78 6.18
N GLY A 110 -11.55 -11.91 5.72
CA GLY A 110 -12.57 -10.87 5.88
C GLY A 110 -12.47 -9.65 4.95
N TRP A 111 -11.30 -9.37 4.35
CA TRP A 111 -11.09 -8.20 3.50
C TRP A 111 -12.09 -8.00 2.35
N THR A 112 -12.59 -9.07 1.73
CA THR A 112 -13.61 -8.93 0.67
C THR A 112 -14.93 -8.41 1.23
N ALA A 113 -15.35 -8.90 2.40
CA ALA A 113 -16.54 -8.43 3.09
C ALA A 113 -16.36 -6.97 3.53
N GLU A 114 -15.21 -6.65 4.13
CA GLU A 114 -14.89 -5.29 4.58
C GLU A 114 -14.90 -4.28 3.43
N HIS A 115 -14.24 -4.57 2.30
CA HIS A 115 -14.27 -3.69 1.13
C HIS A 115 -15.69 -3.49 0.58
N SER A 116 -16.50 -4.57 0.55
CA SER A 116 -17.86 -4.50 0.02
C SER A 116 -18.78 -3.69 0.93
N VAL A 117 -18.66 -3.87 2.25
CA VAL A 117 -19.39 -3.09 3.27
C VAL A 117 -18.96 -1.63 3.23
N SER A 118 -17.66 -1.35 3.17
CA SER A 118 -17.13 0.01 3.05
C SER A 118 -17.65 0.73 1.79
N ALA A 119 -17.64 0.05 0.64
CA ALA A 119 -18.22 0.58 -0.60
C ALA A 119 -19.73 0.85 -0.49
N ALA A 120 -20.48 -0.05 0.16
CA ALA A 120 -21.91 0.12 0.38
C ALA A 120 -22.21 1.29 1.35
N LEU A 121 -21.41 1.45 2.40
CA LEU A 121 -21.55 2.55 3.38
C LEU A 121 -21.36 3.93 2.73
N GLY A 122 -20.56 4.04 1.67
CA GLY A 122 -20.42 5.29 0.90
C GLY A 122 -21.74 5.81 0.30
N GLN A 123 -22.76 4.97 0.14
CA GLN A 123 -24.11 5.42 -0.27
C GLN A 123 -24.85 6.20 0.82
N PHE A 124 -24.35 6.16 2.06
CA PHE A 124 -24.95 6.77 3.24
C PHE A 124 -24.09 7.90 3.82
N ASP A 125 -23.09 8.41 3.08
CA ASP A 125 -22.18 9.48 3.54
C ASP A 125 -22.92 10.69 4.10
N HIS A 126 -24.02 11.10 3.44
CA HIS A 126 -24.87 12.21 3.87
C HIS A 126 -25.43 12.05 5.31
N CYS A 127 -25.61 10.82 5.77
CA CYS A 127 -26.14 10.52 7.10
C CYS A 127 -25.03 10.15 8.10
N LEU A 128 -23.91 9.60 7.61
CA LEU A 128 -22.75 9.25 8.44
C LEU A 128 -21.96 10.47 8.88
N VAL A 129 -21.80 11.48 8.01
CA VAL A 129 -21.04 12.71 8.31
C VAL A 129 -21.67 13.50 9.46
N ASP A 130 -23.00 13.62 9.46
CA ASP A 130 -23.74 14.33 10.51
C ASP A 130 -24.01 13.45 11.74
N ARG A 131 -23.44 12.23 11.79
CA ARG A 131 -23.68 11.21 12.82
C ARG A 131 -25.16 10.90 13.06
N GLY A 132 -26.02 11.08 12.05
CA GLY A 132 -27.45 10.76 12.13
C GLY A 132 -27.71 9.25 12.16
N CYS A 133 -26.78 8.46 11.63
CA CYS A 133 -26.83 6.99 11.64
C CYS A 133 -25.44 6.38 11.88
N PRO A 134 -24.89 6.47 13.10
CA PRO A 134 -23.56 5.94 13.38
C PRO A 134 -23.53 4.41 13.17
N VAL A 135 -22.46 3.92 12.54
CA VAL A 135 -22.25 2.49 12.24
C VAL A 135 -20.93 2.01 12.81
N ASN A 136 -20.95 0.86 13.49
CA ASN A 136 -19.76 0.13 13.94
C ASN A 136 -19.59 -1.14 13.11
N THR A 137 -18.37 -1.39 12.63
CA THR A 137 -18.06 -2.62 11.88
C THR A 137 -17.15 -3.54 12.69
N HIS A 138 -17.48 -4.83 12.76
CA HIS A 138 -16.73 -5.84 13.50
C HIS A 138 -16.30 -6.96 12.57
N LEU A 139 -14.99 -7.18 12.40
CA LEU A 139 -14.45 -8.20 11.50
C LEU A 139 -14.06 -9.47 12.26
N PHE A 140 -14.59 -10.61 11.82
CA PHE A 140 -14.27 -11.95 12.30
C PHE A 140 -13.65 -12.76 11.16
N SER A 141 -12.36 -13.05 11.27
CA SER A 141 -11.56 -13.75 10.25
C SER A 141 -11.22 -15.16 10.70
N GLY A 142 -10.99 -16.08 9.75
CA GLY A 142 -10.63 -17.47 10.02
C GLY A 142 -11.73 -18.26 10.71
N ILE A 143 -12.99 -17.98 10.37
CA ILE A 143 -14.15 -18.68 10.93
C ILE A 143 -14.47 -19.90 10.06
N ASP A 144 -13.76 -20.98 10.32
CA ASP A 144 -13.84 -22.27 9.62
C ASP A 144 -14.53 -23.38 10.44
N ASP A 145 -15.08 -23.01 11.61
CA ASP A 145 -15.73 -23.91 12.56
C ASP A 145 -17.17 -23.47 12.86
N ALA A 146 -18.07 -24.45 12.90
CA ALA A 146 -19.50 -24.21 13.08
C ALA A 146 -19.82 -23.68 14.48
N GLU A 147 -19.13 -24.13 15.53
CA GLU A 147 -19.39 -23.68 16.89
C GLU A 147 -19.06 -22.19 17.06
N LYS A 148 -17.90 -21.76 16.56
CA LYS A 148 -17.48 -20.35 16.52
C LYS A 148 -18.45 -19.50 15.71
N LEU A 149 -18.86 -19.97 14.53
CA LEU A 149 -19.86 -19.27 13.71
C LEU A 149 -21.17 -19.05 14.50
N MET A 150 -21.66 -20.11 15.16
CA MET A 150 -22.88 -20.00 15.98
C MET A 150 -22.70 -19.06 17.18
N ALA A 151 -21.52 -19.05 17.81
CA ALA A 151 -21.23 -18.12 18.90
C ALA A 151 -21.25 -16.65 18.43
N ILE A 152 -20.67 -16.37 17.26
CA ILE A 152 -20.66 -15.03 16.65
C ILE A 152 -22.09 -14.59 16.30
N ILE A 153 -22.90 -15.46 15.68
CA ILE A 153 -24.28 -15.14 15.31
C ILE A 153 -25.13 -14.88 16.56
N LYS A 154 -24.96 -15.69 17.62
CA LYS A 154 -25.62 -15.44 18.92
C LYS A 154 -25.23 -14.09 19.52
N GLN A 155 -23.96 -13.70 19.40
CA GLN A 155 -23.51 -12.39 19.88
C GLN A 155 -24.09 -11.25 19.03
N ALA A 156 -24.09 -11.39 17.71
CA ALA A 156 -24.72 -10.44 16.81
C ALA A 156 -26.20 -10.22 17.15
N ALA A 157 -26.93 -11.30 17.48
CA ALA A 157 -28.32 -11.21 17.93
C ALA A 157 -28.49 -10.42 19.23
N LYS A 158 -27.61 -10.63 20.23
CA LYS A 158 -27.63 -9.86 21.48
C LYS A 158 -27.38 -8.36 21.25
N GLU A 159 -26.55 -8.03 20.27
CA GLU A 159 -26.18 -6.65 19.94
C GLU A 159 -27.10 -6.01 18.88
N GLY A 160 -28.07 -6.75 18.34
CA GLY A 160 -28.92 -6.27 17.24
C GLY A 160 -28.13 -5.96 15.97
N ALA A 161 -27.01 -6.65 15.75
CA ALA A 161 -26.12 -6.44 14.61
C ALA A 161 -26.59 -7.22 13.38
N MET A 162 -26.42 -6.63 12.19
CA MET A 162 -26.57 -7.38 10.93
C MET A 162 -25.30 -8.18 10.63
N VAL A 163 -25.44 -9.33 9.96
CA VAL A 163 -24.32 -10.23 9.64
C VAL A 163 -24.08 -10.29 8.14
N VAL A 164 -22.93 -9.81 7.72
CA VAL A 164 -22.43 -9.92 6.36
C VAL A 164 -21.35 -10.98 6.34
N TYR A 165 -21.41 -11.94 5.43
CA TYR A 165 -20.45 -13.05 5.46
C TYR A 165 -19.96 -13.49 4.08
N THR A 166 -18.79 -14.15 4.10
CA THR A 166 -18.19 -14.85 2.96
C THR A 166 -17.70 -16.21 3.45
N LEU A 167 -18.46 -17.27 3.15
CA LEU A 167 -18.16 -18.64 3.54
C LEU A 167 -18.13 -19.50 2.29
N ALA A 168 -16.99 -20.12 2.00
CA ALA A 168 -16.77 -20.96 0.83
C ALA A 168 -17.45 -22.33 0.98
N ASP A 169 -17.48 -22.88 2.21
CA ASP A 169 -18.17 -24.12 2.51
C ASP A 169 -19.70 -23.92 2.46
N PRO A 170 -20.44 -24.63 1.58
CA PRO A 170 -21.88 -24.45 1.45
C PRO A 170 -22.68 -24.79 2.71
N SER A 171 -22.22 -25.76 3.51
CA SER A 171 -22.89 -26.16 4.75
C SER A 171 -22.75 -25.08 5.82
N MET A 172 -21.59 -24.41 5.89
CA MET A 172 -21.35 -23.27 6.77
C MET A 172 -22.19 -22.06 6.34
N ALA A 173 -22.27 -21.77 5.04
CA ALA A 173 -23.09 -20.68 4.51
C ALA A 173 -24.59 -20.89 4.80
N GLU A 174 -25.10 -22.11 4.60
CA GLU A 174 -26.49 -22.44 4.93
C GLU A 174 -26.74 -22.41 6.44
N SER A 175 -25.81 -22.90 7.24
CA SER A 175 -25.88 -22.83 8.71
C SER A 175 -25.94 -21.37 9.19
N ALA A 176 -25.12 -20.48 8.62
CA ALA A 176 -25.15 -19.05 8.94
C ALA A 176 -26.51 -18.44 8.63
N LYS A 177 -27.04 -18.70 7.42
CA LYS A 177 -28.35 -18.21 6.98
C LYS A 177 -29.49 -18.69 7.87
N GLN A 178 -29.52 -19.98 8.18
CA GLN A 178 -30.55 -20.58 9.04
C GLN A 178 -30.47 -20.04 10.47
N ALA A 179 -29.27 -19.93 11.03
CA ALA A 179 -29.08 -19.38 12.36
C ALA A 179 -29.49 -17.90 12.43
N CYS A 180 -29.08 -17.07 11.46
CA CYS A 180 -29.49 -15.66 11.41
C CYS A 180 -31.02 -15.53 11.31
N LYS A 181 -31.67 -16.36 10.49
CA LYS A 181 -33.14 -16.42 10.39
C LYS A 181 -33.80 -16.82 11.71
N LEU A 182 -33.26 -17.81 12.42
CA LEU A 182 -33.76 -18.27 13.72
C LEU A 182 -33.66 -17.17 14.79
N TRP A 183 -32.55 -16.43 14.81
CA TRP A 183 -32.30 -15.35 15.76
C TRP A 183 -32.93 -14.00 15.33
N GLY A 184 -33.58 -13.96 14.16
CA GLY A 184 -34.25 -12.76 13.66
C GLY A 184 -33.31 -11.61 13.27
N ILE A 185 -32.05 -11.90 12.94
CA ILE A 185 -31.09 -10.87 12.52
C ILE A 185 -30.93 -10.82 10.99
N PRO A 186 -30.82 -9.62 10.39
CA PRO A 186 -30.54 -9.48 8.97
C PRO A 186 -29.19 -10.09 8.61
N SER A 187 -29.12 -10.84 7.51
CA SER A 187 -27.87 -11.44 7.05
C SER A 187 -27.74 -11.49 5.53
N THR A 188 -26.52 -11.33 5.02
CA THR A 188 -26.21 -11.36 3.58
C THR A 188 -24.92 -12.14 3.29
N ASP A 189 -25.02 -13.13 2.40
CA ASP A 189 -23.85 -13.72 1.73
C ASP A 189 -23.43 -12.86 0.54
N ILE A 190 -22.22 -12.29 0.58
CA ILE A 190 -21.73 -11.44 -0.52
C ILE A 190 -21.30 -12.26 -1.73
N LEU A 191 -20.62 -13.40 -1.50
CA LEU A 191 -19.92 -14.11 -2.57
C LEU A 191 -20.70 -15.30 -3.12
N GLY A 192 -21.67 -15.85 -2.39
CA GLY A 192 -22.52 -16.95 -2.86
C GLY A 192 -23.11 -16.69 -4.25
N PRO A 193 -23.89 -15.60 -4.46
CA PRO A 193 -24.48 -15.30 -5.75
C PRO A 193 -23.46 -15.11 -6.89
N ILE A 194 -22.32 -14.48 -6.60
CA ILE A 194 -21.25 -14.24 -7.59
C ILE A 194 -20.59 -15.57 -7.96
N THR A 195 -20.35 -16.43 -6.97
CA THR A 195 -19.69 -17.74 -7.15
C THR A 195 -20.58 -18.68 -7.97
N GLU A 196 -21.89 -18.69 -7.71
CA GLU A 196 -22.86 -19.46 -8.49
C GLU A 196 -22.96 -18.97 -9.94
N ALA A 197 -22.99 -17.66 -10.16
CA ALA A 197 -23.00 -17.09 -11.50
C ALA A 197 -21.73 -17.45 -12.30
N ILE A 198 -20.55 -17.40 -11.67
CA ILE A 198 -19.29 -17.83 -12.29
C ILE A 198 -19.30 -19.33 -12.56
N ALA A 199 -19.77 -20.15 -11.62
CA ALA A 199 -19.86 -21.60 -11.79
C ALA A 199 -20.75 -21.98 -12.97
N SER A 200 -21.91 -21.33 -13.09
CA SER A 200 -22.82 -21.50 -14.23
C SER A 200 -22.16 -21.08 -15.55
N HIS A 201 -21.46 -19.95 -15.56
CA HIS A 201 -20.79 -19.44 -16.75
C HIS A 201 -19.62 -20.34 -17.21
N LEU A 202 -18.87 -20.91 -16.27
CA LEU A 202 -17.74 -21.80 -16.55
C LEU A 202 -18.15 -23.26 -16.78
N GLY A 203 -19.36 -23.66 -16.36
CA GLY A 203 -19.81 -25.04 -16.39
C GLY A 203 -19.08 -25.94 -15.39
N VAL A 204 -18.58 -25.38 -14.29
CA VAL A 204 -17.78 -26.09 -13.28
C VAL A 204 -18.28 -25.73 -11.88
N SER A 205 -18.48 -26.74 -11.03
CA SER A 205 -18.88 -26.54 -9.63
C SER A 205 -17.78 -25.87 -8.80
N PRO A 206 -18.13 -24.99 -7.85
CA PRO A 206 -17.17 -24.42 -6.90
C PRO A 206 -16.50 -25.51 -6.06
N SER A 207 -15.26 -25.28 -5.62
CA SER A 207 -14.54 -26.25 -4.79
C SER A 207 -15.12 -26.43 -3.40
N GLY A 208 -15.87 -25.45 -2.89
CA GLY A 208 -16.37 -25.43 -1.51
C GLY A 208 -15.30 -25.24 -0.44
N LEU A 209 -14.04 -25.03 -0.83
CA LEU A 209 -12.89 -25.00 0.07
C LEU A 209 -12.42 -23.56 0.35
N PRO A 210 -12.29 -23.14 1.63
CA PRO A 210 -11.67 -21.86 1.96
C PRO A 210 -10.20 -21.80 1.53
N ARG A 211 -9.65 -20.57 1.46
CA ARG A 211 -8.27 -20.36 1.01
C ARG A 211 -7.22 -21.07 1.88
N GLY A 212 -7.49 -21.24 3.18
CA GLY A 212 -6.59 -21.88 4.13
C GLY A 212 -6.78 -23.40 4.29
N ALA A 213 -7.73 -24.02 3.57
CA ALA A 213 -8.05 -25.43 3.74
C ALA A 213 -6.87 -26.35 3.35
N SER A 214 -6.69 -27.41 4.14
CA SER A 214 -5.80 -28.52 3.79
C SER A 214 -6.27 -29.17 2.47
N GLY A 215 -5.33 -29.37 1.54
CA GLY A 215 -5.64 -29.89 0.19
C GLY A 215 -5.68 -28.84 -0.92
N ARG A 216 -5.64 -27.54 -0.59
CA ARG A 216 -5.40 -26.49 -1.58
C ARG A 216 -3.89 -26.32 -1.80
N SER A 217 -3.43 -26.42 -3.06
CA SER A 217 -2.05 -26.06 -3.42
C SER A 217 -1.81 -24.60 -3.04
N SER A 218 -0.98 -24.37 -2.01
CA SER A 218 -0.55 -23.05 -1.54
C SER A 218 0.56 -22.46 -2.40
N ALA A 219 0.67 -22.87 -3.67
CA ALA A 219 1.65 -22.28 -4.58
C ALA A 219 1.26 -20.82 -4.84
N LEU A 220 2.09 -19.90 -4.33
CA LEU A 220 1.99 -18.48 -4.66
C LEU A 220 2.11 -18.33 -6.18
N SER A 221 1.19 -17.59 -6.79
CA SER A 221 1.14 -17.44 -8.24
C SER A 221 2.34 -16.63 -8.76
N GLU A 222 2.69 -16.80 -10.04
CA GLU A 222 3.65 -15.92 -10.72
C GLU A 222 3.23 -14.44 -10.59
N GLU A 223 1.93 -14.16 -10.59
CA GLU A 223 1.40 -12.82 -10.35
C GLU A 223 1.78 -12.28 -8.96
N TYR A 224 1.75 -13.11 -7.92
CA TYR A 224 2.19 -12.70 -6.58
C TYR A 224 3.65 -12.26 -6.62
N PHE A 225 4.54 -13.05 -7.20
CA PHE A 225 5.96 -12.69 -7.33
C PHE A 225 6.18 -11.44 -8.18
N ARG A 226 5.43 -11.28 -9.28
CA ARG A 226 5.44 -10.06 -10.08
C ARG A 226 5.04 -8.82 -9.27
N ARG A 227 4.09 -8.93 -8.34
CA ARG A 227 3.71 -7.83 -7.44
C ARG A 227 4.84 -7.49 -6.47
N ILE A 228 5.52 -8.49 -5.90
CA ILE A 228 6.68 -8.26 -5.04
C ILE A 228 7.78 -7.49 -5.79
N GLU A 229 8.13 -7.94 -6.99
CA GLU A 229 9.11 -7.22 -7.83
C GLU A 229 8.68 -5.79 -8.15
N ALA A 230 7.39 -5.57 -8.42
CA ALA A 230 6.84 -4.26 -8.71
C ALA A 230 6.96 -3.32 -7.50
N VAL A 231 6.64 -3.80 -6.31
CA VAL A 231 6.78 -3.06 -5.05
C VAL A 231 8.25 -2.72 -4.79
N GLU A 232 9.14 -3.70 -4.88
CA GLU A 232 10.58 -3.48 -4.66
C GLU A 232 11.17 -2.47 -5.66
N PHE A 233 10.81 -2.59 -6.94
CA PHE A 233 11.20 -1.63 -7.94
C PHE A 233 10.72 -0.23 -7.57
N THR A 234 9.44 -0.10 -7.20
CA THR A 234 8.82 1.20 -6.94
C THR A 234 9.42 1.90 -5.73
N ILE A 235 9.67 1.17 -4.64
CA ILE A 235 10.33 1.70 -3.43
C ILE A 235 11.71 2.26 -3.79
N LYS A 236 12.49 1.55 -4.63
CA LYS A 236 13.81 2.01 -5.09
C LYS A 236 13.74 3.27 -5.98
N HIS A 237 12.59 3.55 -6.60
CA HIS A 237 12.40 4.64 -7.57
C HIS A 237 11.47 5.77 -7.11
N ASP A 238 11.00 5.75 -5.86
CA ASP A 238 10.07 6.75 -5.33
C ASP A 238 10.68 8.16 -5.27
N ASP A 239 11.99 8.24 -5.00
CA ASP A 239 12.70 9.51 -4.77
C ASP A 239 13.32 10.14 -6.03
N GLY A 240 13.11 9.54 -7.21
CA GLY A 240 13.75 9.93 -8.47
C GLY A 240 15.26 9.67 -8.51
N ALA A 241 15.79 8.88 -7.57
CA ALA A 241 17.23 8.70 -7.36
C ALA A 241 17.93 7.88 -8.47
N LEU A 242 17.17 7.20 -9.33
CA LEU A 242 17.70 6.28 -10.35
C LEU A 242 17.15 6.61 -11.76
N PRO A 243 17.61 7.70 -12.40
CA PRO A 243 17.16 8.05 -13.74
C PRO A 243 17.50 7.01 -14.82
N GLN A 244 18.55 6.21 -14.61
CA GLN A 244 19.04 5.24 -15.60
C GLN A 244 18.09 4.05 -15.80
N SER A 245 17.24 3.73 -14.81
CA SER A 245 16.32 2.59 -14.84
C SER A 245 14.87 2.98 -15.15
N LEU A 246 14.61 4.22 -15.59
CA LEU A 246 13.28 4.65 -16.04
C LEU A 246 12.71 3.75 -17.15
N HIS A 247 13.56 3.24 -18.05
CA HIS A 247 13.15 2.34 -19.13
C HIS A 247 12.54 1.01 -18.64
N LYS A 248 12.85 0.59 -17.40
CA LYS A 248 12.31 -0.63 -16.79
C LYS A 248 10.93 -0.42 -16.15
N ALA A 249 10.51 0.83 -15.97
CA ALA A 249 9.21 1.15 -15.40
C ALA A 249 8.08 0.80 -16.40
N ASN A 250 6.97 0.31 -15.86
CA ASN A 250 5.71 0.22 -16.59
C ASN A 250 5.01 1.58 -16.66
N ILE A 251 5.05 2.33 -15.55
CA ILE A 251 4.37 3.62 -15.38
C ILE A 251 5.37 4.61 -14.79
N ILE A 252 5.42 5.82 -15.32
CA ILE A 252 6.26 6.91 -14.82
C ILE A 252 5.35 8.07 -14.41
N LEU A 253 5.39 8.47 -13.14
CA LEU A 253 4.60 9.58 -12.61
C LEU A 253 5.46 10.84 -12.55
N ALA A 254 5.11 11.85 -13.34
CA ALA A 254 5.78 13.15 -13.36
C ALA A 254 4.88 14.22 -12.73
N GLY A 255 5.40 15.01 -11.78
CA GLY A 255 4.59 16.10 -11.21
C GLY A 255 5.25 16.83 -10.05
N VAL A 256 4.69 17.97 -9.66
CA VAL A 256 5.22 18.80 -8.57
C VAL A 256 5.15 18.11 -7.22
N SER A 257 5.95 18.52 -6.25
CA SER A 257 5.90 17.94 -4.91
C SER A 257 4.50 18.08 -4.29
N ARG A 258 4.03 17.02 -3.59
CA ARG A 258 2.68 16.87 -2.98
C ARG A 258 1.51 16.54 -3.91
N THR A 259 1.73 16.15 -5.16
CA THR A 259 0.67 15.61 -6.03
C THR A 259 0.28 14.15 -5.76
N GLY A 260 0.57 13.61 -4.57
CA GLY A 260 0.23 12.21 -4.25
C GLY A 260 1.05 11.11 -4.95
N LYS A 261 2.19 11.44 -5.60
CA LYS A 261 3.03 10.47 -6.32
C LYS A 261 3.41 9.22 -5.52
N THR A 262 3.95 9.37 -4.31
CA THR A 262 4.41 8.24 -3.47
C THR A 262 3.27 7.29 -3.08
N PRO A 263 2.14 7.73 -2.49
CA PRO A 263 1.05 6.81 -2.20
C PRO A 263 0.47 6.17 -3.48
N LEU A 264 0.37 6.93 -4.58
CA LEU A 264 -0.13 6.42 -5.85
C LEU A 264 0.79 5.38 -6.50
N SER A 265 2.10 5.61 -6.49
CA SER A 265 3.07 4.66 -7.04
C SER A 265 3.06 3.35 -6.25
N ILE A 266 3.01 3.42 -4.91
CA ILE A 266 2.91 2.23 -4.06
C ILE A 266 1.61 1.48 -4.33
N TYR A 267 0.48 2.16 -4.42
CA TYR A 267 -0.81 1.53 -4.74
C TYR A 267 -0.78 0.80 -6.10
N LEU A 268 -0.28 1.46 -7.14
CA LEU A 268 -0.10 0.85 -8.47
C LEU A 268 0.86 -0.35 -8.43
N SER A 269 1.91 -0.27 -7.60
CA SER A 269 2.87 -1.37 -7.46
C SER A 269 2.27 -2.62 -6.81
N GLN A 270 1.33 -2.46 -5.86
CA GLN A 270 0.55 -3.55 -5.29
C GLN A 270 -0.35 -4.24 -6.33
N LYS A 271 -0.72 -3.53 -7.41
CA LYS A 271 -1.42 -4.10 -8.58
C LYS A 271 -0.47 -4.76 -9.59
N GLY A 272 0.84 -4.77 -9.33
CA GLY A 272 1.85 -5.45 -10.15
C GLY A 272 2.50 -4.61 -11.24
N TYR A 273 2.53 -3.27 -11.09
CA TYR A 273 3.18 -2.35 -12.02
C TYR A 273 4.45 -1.76 -11.42
N LYS A 274 5.58 -1.87 -12.13
CA LYS A 274 6.83 -1.18 -11.78
C LYS A 274 6.64 0.31 -12.01
N VAL A 275 6.54 1.12 -10.94
CA VAL A 275 6.30 2.57 -11.05
C VAL A 275 7.55 3.36 -10.69
N ALA A 276 7.86 4.40 -11.46
CA ALA A 276 8.93 5.34 -11.15
C ALA A 276 8.40 6.76 -11.00
N ASN A 277 8.89 7.47 -9.97
CA ASN A 277 8.45 8.83 -9.68
C ASN A 277 9.50 9.84 -10.14
N VAL A 278 9.08 10.81 -10.96
CA VAL A 278 9.94 11.89 -11.45
C VAL A 278 9.41 13.23 -10.92
N PRO A 279 10.08 13.81 -9.91
CA PRO A 279 9.64 15.08 -9.32
C PRO A 279 9.96 16.24 -10.28
N ILE A 280 8.96 17.08 -10.55
CA ILE A 280 9.16 18.35 -11.22
C ILE A 280 9.43 19.42 -10.16
N VAL A 281 10.58 20.09 -10.26
CA VAL A 281 11.03 21.13 -9.32
C VAL A 281 11.65 22.25 -10.13
N MET A 282 11.27 23.51 -9.86
CA MET A 282 11.87 24.67 -10.54
C MET A 282 13.39 24.74 -10.34
N GLY A 283 14.14 25.05 -11.41
CA GLY A 283 15.60 25.20 -11.37
C GLY A 283 16.37 23.87 -11.30
N VAL A 284 15.69 22.74 -11.44
CA VAL A 284 16.28 21.41 -11.56
C VAL A 284 15.86 20.81 -12.90
N ASP A 285 16.83 20.56 -13.77
CA ASP A 285 16.56 19.93 -15.06
C ASP A 285 16.04 18.50 -14.87
N LEU A 286 15.04 18.14 -15.69
CA LEU A 286 14.54 16.78 -15.76
C LEU A 286 15.61 15.87 -16.39
N PRO A 287 15.69 14.60 -15.95
CA PRO A 287 16.67 13.68 -16.51
C PRO A 287 16.36 13.42 -17.98
N LYS A 288 17.39 13.44 -18.85
CA LYS A 288 17.24 13.17 -20.30
C LYS A 288 16.54 11.84 -20.58
N THR A 289 16.82 10.84 -19.75
CA THR A 289 16.21 9.51 -19.82
C THR A 289 14.68 9.54 -19.71
N LEU A 290 14.06 10.56 -19.09
CA LEU A 290 12.61 10.71 -19.08
C LEU A 290 12.03 10.93 -20.48
N PHE A 291 12.77 11.61 -21.36
CA PHE A 291 12.33 11.94 -22.71
C PHE A 291 12.76 10.86 -23.73
N GLU A 292 13.63 9.94 -23.32
CA GLU A 292 14.12 8.82 -24.14
C GLU A 292 13.27 7.55 -23.95
N VAL A 293 12.48 7.46 -22.88
CA VAL A 293 11.54 6.35 -22.69
C VAL A 293 10.34 6.47 -23.63
N ASP A 294 9.62 5.36 -23.78
CA ASP A 294 8.29 5.35 -24.40
C ASP A 294 7.37 6.40 -23.71
N PRO A 295 6.96 7.47 -24.44
CA PRO A 295 6.18 8.56 -23.88
C PRO A 295 4.78 8.13 -23.45
N GLU A 296 4.28 6.99 -23.94
CA GLU A 296 2.97 6.45 -23.54
C GLU A 296 2.94 5.94 -22.09
N LYS A 297 4.11 5.71 -21.49
CA LYS A 297 4.27 5.28 -20.10
C LYS A 297 4.34 6.43 -19.09
N VAL A 298 4.44 7.68 -19.57
CA VAL A 298 4.59 8.86 -18.72
C VAL A 298 3.25 9.53 -18.47
N PHE A 299 2.94 9.76 -17.19
CA PHE A 299 1.72 10.39 -16.73
C PHE A 299 2.06 11.62 -15.89
N GLY A 300 1.61 12.78 -16.35
CA GLY A 300 1.67 14.04 -15.62
C GLY A 300 0.62 14.09 -14.52
N LEU A 301 0.98 14.55 -13.33
CA LEU A 301 0.06 14.82 -12.23
C LEU A 301 0.06 16.30 -11.91
N THR A 302 -1.13 16.90 -11.88
CA THR A 302 -1.36 18.29 -11.52
C THR A 302 -2.39 18.39 -10.40
N ILE A 303 -2.39 19.50 -9.67
CA ILE A 303 -3.24 19.72 -8.50
C ILE A 303 -3.65 21.18 -8.44
N ASN A 304 -4.84 21.43 -7.90
CA ASN A 304 -5.32 22.77 -7.60
C ASN A 304 -4.33 23.51 -6.68
N PRO A 305 -3.96 24.77 -6.99
CA PRO A 305 -2.96 25.52 -6.24
C PRO A 305 -3.35 25.77 -4.77
N ILE A 306 -4.64 26.00 -4.48
CA ILE A 306 -5.13 26.27 -3.12
C ILE A 306 -4.98 25.00 -2.27
N VAL A 307 -5.43 23.86 -2.80
CA VAL A 307 -5.31 22.56 -2.11
C VAL A 307 -3.84 22.19 -1.92
N LEU A 308 -3.00 22.39 -2.93
CA LEU A 308 -1.56 22.16 -2.85
C LEU A 308 -0.90 22.99 -1.75
N GLN A 309 -1.23 24.28 -1.64
CA GLN A 309 -0.74 25.12 -0.56
C GLN A 309 -1.17 24.56 0.80
N THR A 310 -2.44 24.20 0.96
CA THR A 310 -2.96 23.65 2.23
C THR A 310 -2.19 22.41 2.66
N ILE A 311 -1.95 21.47 1.74
CA ILE A 311 -1.16 20.26 2.00
C ILE A 311 0.28 20.62 2.39
N ARG A 312 0.91 21.59 1.71
CA ARG A 312 2.28 22.03 2.02
C ARG A 312 2.36 22.70 3.39
N LYS A 313 1.40 23.56 3.74
CA LYS A 313 1.29 24.20 5.06
C LYS A 313 1.13 23.16 6.17
N ALA A 314 0.23 22.19 6.00
CA ALA A 314 0.02 21.10 6.96
C ALA A 314 1.30 20.30 7.20
N ARG A 315 2.00 19.92 6.13
CA ARG A 315 3.25 19.17 6.25
C ARG A 315 4.38 20.00 6.86
N ALA A 316 4.48 21.29 6.55
CA ALA A 316 5.48 22.17 7.14
C ALA A 316 5.28 22.29 8.67
N LYS A 317 4.03 22.34 9.14
CA LYS A 317 3.69 22.33 10.58
C LYS A 317 4.10 21.03 11.26
N SER A 318 3.76 19.88 10.67
CA SER A 318 4.06 18.55 11.23
C SER A 318 5.56 18.28 11.41
N LEU A 319 6.42 18.89 10.59
CA LEU A 319 7.86 18.64 10.61
C LEU A 319 8.65 19.56 11.56
N GLY A 320 7.99 20.47 12.28
CA GLY A 320 8.64 21.29 13.32
C GLY A 320 9.79 22.21 12.84
N PHE A 321 10.11 22.26 11.54
CA PHE A 321 11.02 23.25 10.94
C PHE A 321 10.64 24.61 11.46
N SER A 322 11.53 25.50 11.91
CA SER A 322 11.32 26.91 12.31
C SER A 322 12.32 27.84 11.62
N GLY A 323 11.93 28.50 10.51
CA GLY A 323 12.80 29.47 9.81
C GLY A 323 12.30 29.95 8.43
N GLU A 324 13.03 30.92 7.85
CA GLU A 324 12.70 31.73 6.65
C GLU A 324 12.56 30.91 5.34
N ALA A 325 13.26 29.78 5.20
CA ALA A 325 13.09 28.87 4.05
C ALA A 325 11.71 28.18 3.99
N ARG A 326 10.91 28.24 5.08
CA ARG A 326 9.53 27.73 5.15
C ARG A 326 8.55 28.54 4.28
N SER A 327 8.72 29.86 4.23
CA SER A 327 7.74 30.76 3.62
C SER A 327 7.67 30.47 2.12
N SER A 328 8.80 30.53 1.41
CA SER A 328 8.84 30.42 -0.05
C SER A 328 8.20 29.14 -0.61
N TYR A 329 8.42 27.94 -0.06
CA TYR A 329 7.90 26.68 -0.63
C TYR A 329 6.36 26.53 -0.55
N SER A 330 5.75 27.20 0.42
CA SER A 330 4.30 27.17 0.66
C SER A 330 3.61 28.48 0.35
N GLU A 331 4.35 29.54 0.00
CA GLU A 331 3.78 30.78 -0.54
C GLU A 331 2.98 30.49 -1.81
N MET A 332 1.84 31.15 -1.97
CA MET A 332 0.98 30.94 -3.13
C MET A 332 1.69 31.24 -4.44
N ASP A 333 2.54 32.27 -4.47
CA ASP A 333 3.20 32.69 -5.70
C ASP A 333 4.23 31.67 -6.17
N TYR A 334 4.99 31.08 -5.25
CA TYR A 334 5.89 29.98 -5.58
C TYR A 334 5.12 28.75 -6.05
N VAL A 335 4.01 28.40 -5.38
CA VAL A 335 3.15 27.27 -5.77
C VAL A 335 2.62 27.46 -7.19
N ARG A 336 2.15 28.67 -7.53
CA ARG A 336 1.68 29.02 -8.88
C ARG A 336 2.80 28.91 -9.91
N GLN A 337 3.97 29.50 -9.63
CA GLN A 337 5.12 29.43 -10.52
C GLN A 337 5.57 27.98 -10.78
N GLU A 338 5.58 27.13 -9.75
CA GLU A 338 5.97 25.72 -9.89
C GLU A 338 4.96 24.92 -10.71
N LEU A 339 3.67 25.17 -10.52
CA LEU A 339 2.60 24.55 -11.33
C LEU A 339 2.64 25.04 -12.78
N GLU A 340 2.90 26.32 -13.03
CA GLU A 340 3.09 26.85 -14.38
C GLU A 340 4.32 26.25 -15.06
N PHE A 341 5.43 26.11 -14.34
CA PHE A 341 6.63 25.43 -14.83
C PHE A 341 6.32 23.98 -15.23
N ALA A 342 5.61 23.23 -14.38
CA ALA A 342 5.16 21.88 -14.69
C ALA A 342 4.22 21.85 -15.91
N ARG A 343 3.28 22.80 -16.00
CA ARG A 343 2.36 22.92 -17.15
C ARG A 343 3.12 23.12 -18.46
N ARG A 344 4.17 23.97 -18.48
CA ARG A 344 5.01 24.18 -19.68
C ARG A 344 5.70 22.88 -20.12
N ILE A 345 6.24 22.11 -19.17
CA ILE A 345 6.83 20.79 -19.45
C ILE A 345 5.78 19.86 -20.07
N PHE A 346 4.57 19.80 -19.50
CA PHE A 346 3.51 18.96 -20.04
C PHE A 346 3.04 19.42 -21.43
N SER A 347 2.92 20.72 -21.67
CA SER A 347 2.58 21.26 -22.99
C SER A 347 3.62 20.94 -24.07
N GLN A 348 4.90 20.81 -23.70
CA GLN A 348 5.96 20.36 -24.60
C GLN A 348 5.90 18.85 -24.89
N ASN A 349 5.11 18.08 -24.13
CA ASN A 349 5.02 16.62 -24.21
C ASN A 349 3.53 16.18 -24.33
N PRO A 350 2.86 16.46 -25.45
CA PRO A 350 1.41 16.29 -25.60
C PRO A 350 0.92 14.84 -25.50
N VAL A 351 1.81 13.85 -25.64
CA VAL A 351 1.48 12.42 -25.47
C VAL A 351 1.22 12.06 -24.01
N TRP A 352 1.78 12.82 -23.06
CA TRP A 352 1.66 12.55 -21.63
C TRP A 352 0.26 12.97 -21.14
N PRO A 353 -0.57 12.05 -20.62
CA PRO A 353 -1.81 12.44 -19.97
C PRO A 353 -1.51 13.27 -18.74
N VAL A 354 -2.20 14.40 -18.58
CA VAL A 354 -2.10 15.23 -17.38
C VAL A 354 -3.36 15.01 -16.54
N ILE A 355 -3.19 14.36 -15.39
CA ILE A 355 -4.28 13.98 -14.51
C ILE A 355 -4.36 14.96 -13.35
N GLU A 356 -5.51 15.61 -13.21
CA GLU A 356 -5.80 16.41 -12.03
C GLU A 356 -6.17 15.51 -10.85
N VAL A 357 -5.44 15.62 -9.74
CA VAL A 357 -5.60 14.79 -8.54
C VAL A 357 -6.33 15.49 -7.39
N THR A 358 -6.81 16.72 -7.61
CA THR A 358 -7.50 17.51 -6.58
C THR A 358 -8.73 16.76 -6.04
N GLY A 359 -8.76 16.49 -4.74
CA GLY A 359 -9.93 15.88 -4.07
C GLY A 359 -10.21 14.42 -4.46
N LYS A 360 -9.35 13.79 -5.27
CA LYS A 360 -9.52 12.40 -5.69
C LYS A 360 -8.83 11.44 -4.74
N ALA A 361 -9.44 10.28 -4.55
CA ALA A 361 -8.80 9.17 -3.88
C ALA A 361 -7.64 8.61 -4.72
N ILE A 362 -6.73 7.88 -4.07
CA ILE A 362 -5.58 7.26 -4.74
C ILE A 362 -6.06 6.18 -5.72
N GLU A 363 -7.07 5.42 -5.31
CA GLU A 363 -7.74 4.36 -6.06
C GLU A 363 -8.36 4.89 -7.36
N GLU A 364 -9.03 6.04 -7.30
CA GLU A 364 -9.65 6.70 -8.46
C GLU A 364 -8.60 7.16 -9.46
N THR A 365 -7.54 7.80 -8.97
CA THR A 365 -6.43 8.27 -9.83
C THR A 365 -5.71 7.08 -10.46
N ALA A 366 -5.49 6.00 -9.71
CA ALA A 366 -4.91 4.77 -10.21
C ALA A 366 -5.78 4.13 -11.29
N ALA A 367 -7.10 4.10 -11.12
CA ALA A 367 -8.03 3.57 -12.12
C ALA A 367 -7.94 4.33 -13.46
N VAL A 368 -7.84 5.67 -13.42
CA VAL A 368 -7.65 6.50 -14.62
C VAL A 368 -6.32 6.17 -15.32
N ILE A 369 -5.22 6.09 -14.57
CA ILE A 369 -3.90 5.75 -15.12
C ILE A 369 -3.91 4.36 -15.76
N LEU A 370 -4.45 3.37 -15.05
CA LEU A 370 -4.47 1.99 -15.54
C LEU A 370 -5.35 1.84 -16.78
N ARG A 371 -6.50 2.52 -16.84
CA ARG A 371 -7.34 2.56 -18.04
C ARG A 371 -6.54 3.09 -19.23
N LEU A 372 -5.96 4.29 -19.11
CA LEU A 372 -5.16 4.89 -20.18
C LEU A 372 -3.96 4.01 -20.59
N TYR A 373 -3.29 3.39 -19.62
CA TYR A 373 -2.18 2.48 -19.86
C TYR A 373 -2.59 1.23 -20.65
N HIS A 374 -3.73 0.61 -20.31
CA HIS A 374 -4.24 -0.57 -21.01
C HIS A 374 -4.82 -0.25 -22.38
N ASP A 375 -5.56 0.86 -22.50
CA ASP A 375 -6.15 1.31 -23.78
C ASP A 375 -5.08 1.55 -24.84
N ARG A 376 -3.91 2.05 -24.43
CA ARG A 376 -2.74 2.25 -25.30
C ARG A 376 -2.09 0.92 -25.71
N LYS A 377 -1.94 0.00 -24.75
CA LYS A 377 -1.33 -1.32 -25.01
C LYS A 377 -2.19 -2.24 -25.86
N HIS A 378 -3.50 -2.14 -25.72
CA HIS A 378 -4.46 -2.99 -26.40
C HIS A 378 -5.48 -2.10 -27.10
N LYS A 379 -5.21 -1.76 -28.37
CA LYS A 379 -6.17 -1.06 -29.24
C LYS A 379 -7.40 -1.96 -29.42
N CYS A 380 -8.40 -1.76 -28.58
CA CYS A 380 -9.69 -2.45 -28.62
C CYS A 380 -10.80 -1.46 -28.94
N THR A 381 -11.85 -1.94 -29.59
CA THR A 381 -13.06 -1.14 -29.89
C THR A 381 -13.74 -0.63 -28.62
N MET A 382 -13.67 -1.41 -27.54
CA MET A 382 -14.09 -1.00 -26.21
C MET A 382 -12.88 -0.92 -25.27
N PRO A 383 -12.56 0.26 -24.71
CA PRO A 383 -11.47 0.44 -23.76
C PRO A 383 -11.76 -0.30 -22.45
N ARG A 384 -10.81 -1.13 -21.98
CA ARG A 384 -10.99 -1.99 -20.79
C ARG A 384 -9.66 -2.46 -20.19
N ILE A 385 -9.67 -2.70 -18.88
CA ILE A 385 -8.57 -3.39 -18.18
C ILE A 385 -8.85 -4.89 -18.23
N SER A 386 -7.98 -5.67 -18.88
CA SER A 386 -8.15 -7.12 -19.04
C SER A 386 -7.10 -7.89 -18.27
N LYS A 387 -7.49 -9.05 -17.72
CA LYS A 387 -6.59 -9.98 -17.04
C LYS A 387 -6.96 -11.42 -17.40
N ARG A 388 -5.95 -12.24 -17.69
CA ARG A 388 -6.10 -13.69 -17.87
C ARG A 388 -5.87 -14.38 -16.53
N TYR A 389 -6.72 -15.36 -16.21
CA TYR A 389 -6.62 -16.22 -15.04
C TYR A 389 -6.12 -17.60 -15.43
#